data_AF-A0A5D3DA36-F1
#
_entry.id   AF-A0A5D3DA36-F1
#
_cell.length_a   1.000
_cell.length_b   1.000
_cell.length_c   1.000
_cell.angle_alpha   90.00
_cell.angle_beta   90.00
_cell.angle_gamma   90.00
#
_symmetry.space_group_name_H-M   'P 1'
#
loop_
_entity.id
_entity.type
_entity.pdbx_description
1 polymer ?
#
loop_
_entity_poly.entity_id
_entity_poly.type
_entity_poly.pdbx_seq_one_letter_code
_entity_poly.pdbx_strand_id
1 'polypeptide(L)'
;MNSSVSTSIISSWFNDSDLNNGVVSTVHGFVQDNRTGEKVALLVGKWDEAMYYMLGDPTTKPKGYDPMTEVVLLWERNRSVTKTRYNLSPFAISLNELTLGLMEILPPTDLRLRPDQLNGVSKCREVKT
;
A
#
# COMPACT_ATOMS: atom_id res chain seq x y z
N MET A 1 34.22 1.09 -12.71
CA MET A 1 32.83 1.05 -13.22
C MET A 1 32.01 1.98 -12.35
N ASN A 2 31.78 3.21 -12.80
CA ASN A 2 30.99 4.17 -12.03
C ASN A 2 29.52 3.85 -12.30
N SER A 3 28.82 3.21 -11.37
CA SER A 3 27.36 3.21 -11.41
C SER A 3 26.91 4.61 -11.01
N SER A 4 26.66 5.48 -12.00
CA SER A 4 25.85 6.67 -11.74
C SER A 4 24.53 6.17 -11.18
N VAL A 5 24.24 6.52 -9.93
CA VAL A 5 22.92 6.31 -9.34
C VAL A 5 21.98 7.16 -10.17
N SER A 6 21.22 6.54 -11.08
CA SER A 6 20.20 7.27 -11.82
C SER A 6 19.09 7.62 -10.83
N THR A 7 18.98 8.89 -10.48
CA THR A 7 17.80 9.41 -9.79
C THR A 7 16.63 9.38 -10.76
N SER A 8 15.51 8.80 -10.36
CA SER A 8 14.25 8.84 -11.10
C SER A 8 13.19 9.55 -10.27
N ILE A 9 12.28 10.24 -10.95
CA ILE A 9 11.13 10.90 -10.31
C ILE A 9 9.93 9.97 -10.45
N ILE A 10 9.20 9.78 -9.34
CA ILE A 10 7.95 9.02 -9.33
C ILE A 10 6.81 10.02 -9.20
N SER A 11 5.89 9.98 -10.15
CA SER A 11 4.67 10.79 -10.16
C SER A 11 3.47 9.86 -10.12
N SER A 12 2.68 9.90 -9.04
CA SER A 12 1.48 9.08 -8.87
C SER A 12 0.31 9.87 -8.29
N TRP A 13 -0.90 9.54 -8.70
CA TRP A 13 -2.14 10.14 -8.21
C TRP A 13 -3.24 9.10 -8.00
N PHE A 14 -4.15 9.41 -7.08
CA PHE A 14 -5.36 8.65 -6.82
C PHE A 14 -6.49 9.23 -7.65
N ASN A 15 -7.26 8.37 -8.30
CA ASN A 15 -8.38 8.80 -9.11
C ASN A 15 -9.65 8.80 -8.26
N ASP A 16 -10.55 9.74 -8.58
CA ASP A 16 -11.86 9.77 -7.96
C ASP A 16 -12.60 8.47 -8.24
N SER A 17 -13.32 7.99 -7.23
CA SER A 17 -14.13 6.80 -7.37
C SER A 17 -15.43 7.14 -8.07
N ASP A 18 -15.69 6.47 -9.19
CA ASP A 18 -16.97 6.47 -9.88
C ASP A 18 -17.64 5.11 -9.70
N LEU A 19 -18.56 5.06 -8.74
CA LEU A 19 -19.32 3.85 -8.41
C LEU A 19 -20.23 3.39 -9.55
N ASN A 20 -20.64 4.29 -10.46
CA ASN A 20 -21.53 3.93 -11.57
C ASN A 20 -20.75 3.22 -12.68
N ASN A 21 -19.49 3.60 -12.88
CA ASN A 21 -18.61 3.02 -13.90
C ASN A 21 -17.66 1.95 -13.34
N GLY A 22 -17.82 1.57 -12.06
CA GLY A 22 -17.00 0.55 -11.40
C GLY A 22 -15.54 0.95 -11.17
N VAL A 23 -15.20 2.23 -11.36
CA VAL A 23 -13.86 2.76 -11.10
C VAL A 23 -13.78 3.11 -9.63
N VAL A 24 -13.13 2.27 -8.83
CA VAL A 24 -13.00 2.50 -7.38
C VAL A 24 -11.57 2.23 -6.97
N SER A 25 -11.06 3.07 -6.07
CA SER A 25 -9.73 2.91 -5.45
C SER A 25 -8.55 2.87 -6.45
N THR A 26 -8.72 3.37 -7.68
CA THR A 26 -7.67 3.24 -8.69
C THR A 26 -6.54 4.25 -8.49
N VAL A 27 -5.31 3.79 -8.69
CA VAL A 27 -4.08 4.59 -8.64
C VAL A 27 -3.35 4.47 -9.97
N HIS A 28 -2.87 5.61 -10.46
CA HIS A 28 -2.07 5.70 -11.68
C HIS A 28 -0.81 6.50 -11.40
N GLY A 29 0.25 6.21 -12.15
CA GLY A 29 1.50 6.93 -12.06
C GLY A 29 2.51 6.50 -13.10
N PHE A 30 3.66 7.15 -13.09
CA PHE A 30 4.79 6.80 -13.94
C PHE A 30 6.12 7.17 -13.25
N VAL A 31 7.18 6.51 -13.71
CA VAL A 31 8.56 6.79 -13.32
C VAL A 31 9.26 7.45 -14.49
N GLN A 32 9.95 8.56 -14.22
CA GLN A 32 10.65 9.36 -15.21
C GLN A 32 12.14 9.42 -14.87
N ASP A 33 13.02 9.25 -15.85
CA ASP A 33 14.44 9.47 -15.67
C ASP A 33 14.70 10.97 -15.44
N ASN A 34 15.38 11.31 -14.34
CA ASN A 34 15.57 12.71 -13.96
C ASN A 34 16.47 13.48 -14.94
N ARG A 35 17.32 12.78 -15.71
CA ARG A 35 18.27 13.41 -16.63
C ARG A 35 17.66 13.60 -18.01
N THR A 36 16.97 12.59 -18.54
CA THR A 36 16.40 12.66 -19.90
C THR A 36 14.96 13.17 -19.90
N GLY A 37 14.25 13.06 -18.78
CA GLY A 37 12.82 13.33 -18.73
C GLY A 37 11.97 12.25 -19.40
N GLU A 38 12.56 11.13 -19.81
CA GLU A 38 11.83 10.05 -20.46
C GLU A 38 11.07 9.19 -19.45
N LYS A 39 9.87 8.73 -19.80
CA LYS A 39 9.11 7.77 -18.99
C LYS A 39 9.72 6.39 -19.13
N VAL A 40 10.16 5.84 -18.00
CA VAL A 40 10.86 4.54 -17.95
C VAL A 40 10.00 3.44 -17.35
N ALA A 41 8.91 3.77 -16.67
CA ALA A 41 7.92 2.81 -16.22
C ALA A 41 6.55 3.44 -16.00
N LEU A 42 5.48 2.64 -16.11
CA LEU A 42 4.13 2.98 -15.70
C LEU A 42 3.78 2.27 -14.40
N LEU A 43 3.06 2.94 -13.50
CA LEU A 43 2.48 2.38 -12.27
C LEU A 43 0.95 2.39 -12.40
N VAL A 44 0.32 1.25 -12.15
CA VAL A 44 -1.14 1.11 -12.21
C VAL A 44 -1.64 0.14 -11.15
N GLY A 45 -2.88 0.32 -10.71
CA GLY A 45 -3.54 -0.65 -9.86
C GLY A 45 -4.66 -0.05 -9.03
N LYS A 46 -4.98 -0.74 -7.93
CA LYS A 46 -5.87 -0.23 -6.89
C LYS A 46 -5.16 -0.25 -5.55
N TRP A 47 -5.21 0.86 -4.83
CA TRP A 47 -4.44 1.02 -3.59
C TRP A 47 -4.93 0.12 -2.45
N ASP A 48 -6.15 -0.40 -2.54
CA ASP A 48 -6.77 -1.30 -1.56
C ASP A 48 -6.73 -2.78 -1.95
N GLU A 49 -6.17 -3.12 -3.13
CA GLU A 49 -6.03 -4.49 -3.64
C GLU A 49 -4.58 -4.81 -4.03
N ALA A 50 -4.07 -4.20 -5.10
CA ALA A 50 -2.73 -4.47 -5.63
C ALA A 50 -2.24 -3.33 -6.54
N MET A 51 -0.92 -3.13 -6.55
CA MET A 51 -0.21 -2.23 -7.45
C MET A 51 0.75 -3.00 -8.34
N TYR A 52 0.87 -2.56 -9.58
CA TYR A 52 1.72 -3.16 -10.58
C TYR A 52 2.56 -2.08 -11.27
N TYR A 53 3.67 -2.50 -11.86
CA TYR A 53 4.45 -1.65 -12.76
C TYR A 53 4.70 -2.33 -14.10
N MET A 54 4.92 -1.53 -15.13
CA MET A 54 5.37 -1.96 -16.46
C MET A 54 6.60 -1.16 -16.85
N LEU A 55 7.61 -1.80 -17.44
CA LEU A 55 8.80 -1.11 -17.94
C LEU A 55 8.54 -0.47 -19.31
N GLY A 56 9.13 0.71 -19.50
CA GLY A 56 8.99 1.55 -20.69
C GLY A 56 7.69 2.35 -20.71
N ASP A 57 7.55 3.19 -21.74
CA ASP A 57 6.33 3.93 -22.02
C ASP A 57 5.39 3.08 -22.91
N PRO A 58 4.20 2.68 -22.44
CA PRO A 58 3.24 1.89 -23.23
C PRO A 58 2.83 2.58 -24.54
N THR A 59 2.90 3.92 -24.60
CA THR A 59 2.54 4.68 -25.81
C THR A 59 3.56 4.54 -26.94
N THR A 60 4.79 4.11 -26.61
CA THR A 60 5.87 3.89 -27.59
C THR A 60 5.90 2.46 -28.13
N LYS A 61 5.06 1.57 -27.57
CA LYS A 61 5.09 0.15 -27.92
C LYS A 61 4.31 -0.16 -29.22
N PRO A 62 4.68 -1.25 -29.93
CA PRO A 62 4.07 -1.59 -31.22
C PRO A 62 2.56 -1.84 -31.11
N LYS A 63 1.80 -1.51 -32.16
CA LYS A 63 0.37 -1.87 -32.27
C LYS A 63 0.22 -3.40 -32.24
N GLY A 64 -0.50 -3.93 -31.25
CA GLY A 64 -0.66 -5.37 -30.99
C GLY A 64 0.16 -5.91 -29.82
N TYR A 65 0.94 -5.06 -29.15
CA TYR A 65 1.57 -5.37 -27.88
C TYR A 65 0.52 -5.54 -26.79
N ASP A 66 0.53 -6.69 -26.10
CA ASP A 66 -0.34 -6.94 -24.94
C ASP A 66 0.33 -6.37 -23.67
N PRO A 67 -0.21 -5.29 -23.09
CA PRO A 67 0.32 -4.70 -21.86
C PRO A 67 0.47 -5.71 -20.75
N MET A 68 -0.45 -6.67 -20.65
CA MET A 68 -0.52 -7.64 -19.55
C MET A 68 0.64 -8.62 -19.51
N THR A 69 1.41 -8.74 -20.60
CA THR A 69 2.58 -9.62 -20.67
C THR A 69 3.81 -9.09 -19.93
N GLU A 70 3.93 -7.78 -19.70
CA GLU A 70 5.04 -7.17 -18.97
C GLU A 70 4.62 -6.47 -17.66
N VAL A 71 3.37 -6.65 -17.24
CA VAL A 71 2.93 -6.17 -15.93
C VAL A 71 3.60 -7.00 -14.85
N VAL A 72 4.32 -6.34 -13.95
CA VAL A 72 4.96 -6.96 -12.79
C VAL A 72 4.26 -6.49 -11.52
N LEU A 73 3.91 -7.43 -10.64
CA LEU A 73 3.33 -7.14 -9.33
C LEU A 73 4.36 -6.39 -8.47
N LEU A 74 4.01 -5.19 -8.02
CA LEU A 74 4.84 -4.37 -7.13
C LEU A 74 4.46 -4.56 -5.67
N TRP A 75 3.16 -4.56 -5.38
CA TRP A 75 2.60 -4.68 -4.04
C TRP A 75 1.23 -5.32 -4.11
N GLU A 76 0.92 -6.20 -3.16
CA GLU A 76 -0.42 -6.77 -2.99
C GLU A 76 -0.83 -6.61 -1.52
N ARG A 77 -2.10 -6.29 -1.29
CA ARG A 77 -2.67 -6.26 0.04
C ARG A 77 -2.65 -7.66 0.65
N ASN A 78 -2.31 -7.74 1.95
CA ASN A 78 -2.45 -8.98 2.70
C ASN A 78 -3.91 -9.43 2.74
N ARG A 79 -4.18 -10.66 2.27
CA ARG A 79 -5.51 -11.27 2.20
C ARG A 79 -6.08 -11.72 3.54
N SER A 80 -5.41 -11.48 4.67
CA SER A 80 -5.89 -11.90 5.99
C SER A 80 -7.24 -11.25 6.31
N VAL A 81 -8.33 -11.98 6.07
CA VAL A 81 -9.69 -11.58 6.44
C VAL A 81 -9.90 -11.89 7.92
N THR A 82 -9.19 -11.16 8.78
CA THR A 82 -9.53 -11.17 10.20
C THR A 82 -10.80 -10.35 10.35
N LYS A 83 -11.95 -11.05 10.39
CA LYS A 83 -13.21 -10.45 10.83
C LYS A 83 -13.04 -10.11 12.30
N THR A 84 -12.43 -8.97 12.63
CA THR A 84 -12.39 -8.46 13.99
C THR A 84 -13.57 -7.53 14.21
N ARG A 85 -13.89 -7.20 15.46
CA ARG A 85 -15.02 -6.31 15.79
C ARG A 85 -15.01 -4.98 15.01
N TYR A 86 -13.82 -4.53 14.60
CA TYR A 86 -13.61 -3.24 13.96
C TYR A 86 -12.94 -3.34 12.58
N ASN A 87 -12.92 -4.53 11.96
CA ASN A 87 -12.25 -4.77 10.67
C ASN A 87 -10.77 -4.35 10.61
N LEU A 88 -10.08 -4.43 11.75
CA LEU A 88 -8.65 -4.16 11.85
C LEU A 88 -7.85 -5.29 11.21
N SER A 89 -6.77 -4.94 10.52
CA SER A 89 -5.78 -5.91 10.06
C SER A 89 -4.99 -6.50 11.25
N PRO A 90 -4.39 -7.68 11.10
CA PRO A 90 -3.53 -8.26 12.14
C PRO A 90 -2.39 -7.32 12.55
N PHE A 91 -1.83 -6.60 11.57
CA PHE A 91 -0.80 -5.59 11.81
C PHE A 91 -1.34 -4.43 12.68
N ALA A 92 -2.55 -3.92 12.37
CA ALA A 92 -3.14 -2.85 13.17
C ALA A 92 -3.46 -3.30 14.61
N ILE A 93 -3.83 -4.57 14.81
CA ILE A 93 -4.04 -5.14 16.15
C ILE A 93 -2.73 -5.18 16.93
N SER A 94 -1.64 -5.67 16.31
CA SER A 94 -0.35 -5.81 17.00
C SER A 94 0.28 -4.47 17.42
N LEU A 95 -0.05 -3.36 16.77
CA LEU A 95 0.43 -2.02 17.18
C LEU A 95 0.04 -1.66 18.62
N ASN A 96 -1.13 -2.11 19.07
CA ASN A 96 -1.68 -1.82 20.40
C ASN A 96 -1.54 -2.99 21.40
N GLU A 97 -0.82 -4.05 21.04
CA GLU A 97 -0.55 -5.14 21.97
C GLU A 97 0.52 -4.73 23.00
N LEU A 98 0.15 -4.76 24.28
CA LEU A 98 1.05 -4.45 25.39
C LEU A 98 1.55 -5.77 26.01
N THR A 99 2.81 -6.12 25.75
CA THR A 99 3.48 -7.26 26.39
C THR A 99 4.15 -6.84 27.69
N LEU A 100 4.25 -7.75 28.66
CA LEU A 100 4.77 -7.43 30.00
C LEU A 100 6.18 -6.82 29.98
N GLY A 101 7.11 -7.38 29.19
CA GLY A 101 8.46 -6.83 29.05
C GLY A 101 8.54 -5.51 28.28
N LEU A 102 7.51 -5.18 27.50
CA LEU A 102 7.43 -3.89 26.80
C LEU A 102 6.95 -2.79 27.74
N MET A 103 6.01 -3.09 28.63
CA MET A 103 5.46 -2.11 29.58
C MET A 103 6.54 -1.48 30.48
N GLU A 104 7.57 -2.23 30.84
CA GLU A 104 8.68 -1.77 31.70
C GLU A 104 9.61 -0.75 31.02
N ILE A 105 9.62 -0.70 29.68
CA ILE A 105 10.52 0.18 28.90
C ILE A 105 9.80 1.35 28.24
N LEU A 106 8.47 1.35 28.23
CA LEU A 106 7.69 2.37 27.52
C LEU A 106 7.73 3.71 28.27
N PRO A 107 7.86 4.84 27.54
CA PRO A 107 7.68 6.15 28.14
C PRO A 107 6.22 6.32 28.58
N PRO A 108 5.94 7.15 29.61
CA PRO A 108 4.58 7.39 30.09
C PRO A 108 3.65 8.04 29.05
N THR A 109 4.21 8.53 27.93
CA THR A 109 3.48 9.14 26.81
C THR A 109 3.12 8.16 25.69
N ASP A 110 3.52 6.88 25.79
CA ASP A 110 3.20 5.89 24.76
C ASP A 110 1.69 5.65 24.65
N LEU A 111 1.18 5.50 23.42
CA LEU A 111 -0.25 5.37 23.15
C LEU A 111 -0.83 4.08 23.77
N ARG A 112 -0.03 3.03 23.95
CA ARG A 112 -0.49 1.76 24.54
C ARG A 112 -0.87 1.91 26.02
N LEU A 113 -0.40 2.96 26.69
CA LEU A 113 -0.66 3.22 28.11
C LEU A 113 -1.94 4.07 28.32
N ARG A 114 -2.62 4.49 27.25
CA ARG A 114 -3.85 5.28 27.35
C ARG A 114 -5.02 4.45 27.92
N PRO A 115 -5.59 4.85 29.08
CA PRO A 115 -6.57 4.02 29.80
C PRO A 115 -7.91 3.86 29.07
N ASP A 116 -8.31 4.83 28.25
CA ASP A 116 -9.51 4.78 27.40
C ASP A 116 -9.36 3.76 26.25
N GLN A 117 -8.15 3.58 25.72
CA GLN A 117 -7.87 2.67 24.62
C GLN A 117 -7.72 1.21 25.07
N LEU A 118 -7.11 0.97 26.24
CA LEU A 118 -6.88 -0.38 26.79
C LEU A 118 -8.18 -1.18 26.95
N ASN A 119 -9.26 -0.52 27.36
CA ASN A 119 -10.59 -1.15 27.48
C ASN A 119 -11.17 -1.56 26.11
N GLY A 120 -10.72 -0.93 25.01
CA GLY A 120 -11.15 -1.22 23.65
C GLY A 120 -10.37 -2.35 22.98
N VAL A 121 -9.06 -2.47 23.23
CA VAL A 121 -8.17 -3.43 22.53
C VAL A 121 -8.54 -4.89 22.84
N SER A 122 -8.81 -5.24 24.10
CA SER A 122 -9.28 -6.58 24.48
C SER A 122 -10.61 -6.94 23.80
N LYS A 123 -11.45 -5.93 23.52
CA LYS A 123 -12.75 -6.07 22.89
C LYS A 123 -12.66 -6.23 21.36
N CYS A 124 -11.56 -5.80 20.74
CA CYS A 124 -11.32 -5.92 19.30
C CYS A 124 -11.24 -7.37 18.81
N ARG A 125 -10.70 -8.28 19.64
CA ARG A 125 -10.48 -9.70 19.30
C ARG A 125 -11.75 -10.56 19.40
N GLU A 126 -12.78 -10.09 20.09
CA GLU A 126 -14.03 -10.83 20.24
C GLU A 126 -14.94 -10.66 19.02
N VAL A 127 -14.97 -11.70 18.19
CA VAL A 127 -16.10 -11.96 17.30
C VAL A 127 -17.13 -12.74 18.11
N LYS A 128 -18.31 -12.16 18.38
CA LYS A 128 -19.45 -13.00 18.76
C LYS A 128 -19.81 -13.83 17.53
N THR A 129 -19.46 -15.12 17.55
CA THR A 129 -20.15 -16.15 16.77
C THR A 129 -21.65 -16.15 17.09
#